data_AF-A0A1I6EJP5-F1
#
_entry.id   AF-A0A1I6EJP5-F1
#
_cell.length_a   1.000
_cell.length_b   1.000
_cell.length_c   1.000
_cell.angle_alpha   90.00
_cell.angle_beta   90.00
_cell.angle_gamma   90.00
#
_symmetry.space_group_name_H-M   'P 1'
#
loop_
_entity.id
_entity.type
_entity.pdbx_description
1 polymer ?
#
loop_
_entity_poly.entity_id
_entity_poly.type
_entity_poly.pdbx_seq_one_letter_code
_entity_poly.pdbx_strand_id
1 'polypeptide(L)'
;MAKADRELRSIRTHISAVVLVGLTVFAVAATLLWLALSMPTAVNTRVDIIKIALSVVAGVGGVVALVVAYRKQRINESAEKREHAKVLNERFATACTQIGHDKPTVRLAGLYAMASLADEWTEQRQTCIDVLCAYLRLPYEPSLDSEWDHDEETEVRLSITSVLTAHLRDDAPTSWQGHDFHLTRAVLRAADFAGIHVTGGNLVLSLARFPGGWVSFDGMKVSGGEVWFGGATFSGARVTFHGAQFTGGRVKFEGAEFNSGEVSFRGAKFAGGEVDLSEAVITVAPVFDDGEKPGLKLP
;
A
#
# COMPACT_ATOMS: atom_id res chain seq x y z
N MET A 1 3.99 7.27 25.09
CA MET A 1 4.80 6.58 26.13
C MET A 1 3.97 6.04 27.30
N ALA A 2 3.09 6.82 27.94
CA ALA A 2 2.38 6.40 29.17
C ALA A 2 1.51 5.10 29.07
N LYS A 3 0.93 4.79 27.91
CA LYS A 3 0.09 3.60 27.71
C LYS A 3 0.89 2.30 27.65
N ALA A 4 2.05 2.32 26.98
CA ALA A 4 2.94 1.16 26.86
C ALA A 4 3.59 0.78 28.21
N ASP A 5 3.97 1.78 29.00
CA ASP A 5 4.50 1.55 30.36
C ASP A 5 3.46 1.00 31.32
N ARG A 6 2.18 1.34 31.12
CA ARG A 6 1.06 0.84 31.93
C ARG A 6 0.75 -0.62 31.62
N GLU A 7 0.76 -0.98 30.34
CA GLU A 7 0.64 -2.36 29.86
C GLU A 7 1.79 -3.23 30.36
N LEU A 8 3.04 -2.77 30.24
CA LEU A 8 4.22 -3.49 30.74
C LEU A 8 4.22 -3.66 32.26
N ARG A 9 3.81 -2.63 33.02
CA ARG A 9 3.65 -2.75 34.48
C ARG A 9 2.56 -3.73 34.86
N SER A 10 1.42 -3.69 34.17
CA SER A 10 0.32 -4.65 34.37
C SER A 10 0.76 -6.09 34.09
N ILE A 11 1.52 -6.30 33.02
CA ILE A 11 2.02 -7.62 32.66
C ILE A 11 3.01 -8.14 33.72
N ARG A 12 3.95 -7.30 34.18
CA ARG A 12 4.89 -7.67 35.25
C ARG A 12 4.17 -8.01 36.55
N THR A 13 3.17 -7.21 36.96
CA THR A 13 2.40 -7.50 38.18
C THR A 13 1.60 -8.79 38.08
N HIS A 14 1.04 -9.12 36.92
CA HIS A 14 0.33 -10.38 36.72
C HIS A 14 1.26 -11.60 36.73
N ILE A 15 2.44 -11.50 36.10
CA ILE A 15 3.44 -12.57 36.14
C ILE A 15 3.92 -12.78 37.58
N SER A 16 4.28 -11.69 38.28
CA SER A 16 4.68 -11.75 39.69
C SER A 16 3.57 -12.36 40.55
N ALA A 17 2.31 -11.99 40.34
CA ALA A 17 1.18 -12.57 41.06
C ALA A 17 1.01 -14.08 40.81
N VAL A 18 1.09 -14.53 39.55
CA VAL A 18 0.99 -15.95 39.19
C VAL A 18 2.15 -16.76 39.78
N VAL A 19 3.37 -16.24 39.73
CA VAL A 19 4.54 -16.88 40.35
C VAL A 19 4.40 -16.91 41.87
N LEU A 20 3.91 -15.83 42.50
CA LEU A 20 3.68 -15.77 43.94
C LEU A 20 2.60 -16.77 44.38
N VAL A 21 1.52 -16.91 43.60
CA VAL A 21 0.49 -17.94 43.82
C VAL A 21 1.11 -19.34 43.69
N GLY A 22 1.95 -19.58 42.70
CA GLY A 22 2.68 -20.84 42.57
C GLY A 22 3.59 -21.14 43.77
N LEU A 23 4.37 -20.15 44.22
CA LEU A 23 5.28 -20.28 45.37
C LEU A 23 4.53 -20.47 46.69
N THR A 24 3.40 -19.79 46.89
CA THR A 24 2.57 -19.94 48.09
C THR A 24 1.92 -21.33 48.14
N VAL A 25 1.39 -21.82 47.04
CA VAL A 25 0.84 -23.19 46.97
C VAL A 25 1.94 -24.23 47.23
N PHE A 26 3.15 -24.02 46.67
CA PHE A 26 4.30 -24.87 46.96
C PHE A 26 4.67 -24.86 48.45
N ALA A 27 4.78 -23.68 49.07
CA ALA A 27 5.10 -23.55 50.48
C ALA A 27 4.05 -24.23 51.37
N VAL A 28 2.76 -24.03 51.09
CA VAL A 28 1.66 -24.68 51.82
C VAL A 28 1.74 -26.21 51.68
N ALA A 29 1.94 -26.73 50.47
CA ALA A 29 2.08 -28.16 50.24
C ALA A 29 3.29 -28.76 50.98
N ALA A 30 4.44 -28.07 50.97
CA ALA A 30 5.64 -28.49 51.70
C ALA A 30 5.41 -28.49 53.22
N THR A 31 4.70 -27.49 53.74
CA THR A 31 4.39 -27.38 55.19
C THR A 31 3.43 -28.49 55.63
N LEU A 32 2.38 -28.75 54.85
CA LEU A 32 1.44 -29.85 55.12
C LEU A 32 2.12 -31.22 55.04
N LEU A 33 3.02 -31.40 54.07
CA LEU A 33 3.80 -32.62 53.93
C LEU A 33 4.71 -32.86 55.15
N TRP A 34 5.39 -31.81 55.62
CA TRP A 34 6.20 -31.88 56.85
C TRP A 34 5.35 -32.29 58.06
N LEU A 35 4.21 -31.63 58.26
CA LEU A 35 3.30 -31.92 59.38
C LEU A 35 2.78 -33.37 59.31
N ALA A 36 2.38 -33.83 58.13
CA ALA A 36 1.90 -35.19 57.92
C ALA A 36 2.97 -36.25 58.21
N LEU A 37 4.23 -36.01 57.81
CA LEU A 37 5.35 -36.91 58.08
C LEU A 37 5.76 -36.92 59.56
N SER A 38 5.46 -35.85 60.29
CA SER A 38 5.73 -35.72 61.74
C SER A 38 4.72 -36.49 62.60
N MET A 39 3.57 -36.88 62.04
CA MET A 39 2.57 -37.68 62.76
C MET A 39 2.88 -39.19 62.70
N PRO A 40 2.63 -39.96 63.78
CA PRO A 40 2.81 -41.40 63.80
C PRO A 40 1.69 -42.10 63.02
N THR A 41 1.79 -42.08 61.69
CA THR A 41 0.84 -42.71 60.76
C THR A 41 1.45 -43.94 60.09
N ALA A 42 0.57 -44.86 59.65
CA ALA A 42 0.95 -46.07 58.91
C ALA A 42 1.68 -45.73 57.60
N VAL A 43 2.60 -46.61 57.18
CA VAL A 43 3.49 -46.39 56.02
C VAL A 43 2.70 -46.10 54.73
N ASN A 44 1.62 -46.85 54.46
CA ASN A 44 0.80 -46.65 53.26
C ASN A 44 0.17 -45.25 53.21
N THR A 45 -0.30 -44.73 54.35
CA THR A 45 -0.89 -43.38 54.44
C THR A 45 0.14 -42.29 54.13
N ARG A 46 1.39 -42.45 54.57
CA ARG A 46 2.48 -41.50 54.25
C ARG A 46 2.77 -41.47 52.75
N VAL A 47 2.78 -42.64 52.11
CA VAL A 47 3.03 -42.76 50.66
C VAL A 47 1.95 -42.04 49.85
N ASP A 48 0.68 -42.18 50.21
CA ASP A 48 -0.42 -41.52 49.50
C ASP A 48 -0.38 -39.99 49.67
N ILE A 49 -0.05 -39.50 50.87
CA ILE A 49 0.13 -38.06 51.12
C ILE A 49 1.27 -37.50 50.26
N ILE A 50 2.40 -38.22 50.15
CA ILE A 50 3.52 -37.82 49.29
C ILE A 50 3.08 -37.74 47.82
N LYS A 51 2.33 -38.72 47.32
CA LYS A 51 1.83 -38.73 45.94
C LYS A 51 0.90 -37.54 45.66
N ILE A 52 0.00 -37.22 46.58
CA ILE A 52 -0.91 -36.07 46.46
C ILE A 52 -0.11 -34.77 46.46
N ALA A 53 0.84 -34.61 47.39
CA ALA A 53 1.66 -33.41 47.47
C ALA A 53 2.49 -33.19 46.18
N LEU A 54 3.12 -34.25 45.66
CA LEU A 54 3.90 -34.20 44.42
C LEU A 54 3.03 -33.86 43.20
N SER A 55 1.85 -34.46 43.09
CA SER A 55 0.93 -34.21 41.96
C SER A 55 0.36 -32.79 41.98
N VAL A 56 0.04 -32.24 43.15
CA VAL A 56 -0.40 -30.84 43.30
C VAL A 56 0.72 -29.88 42.91
N VAL A 57 1.94 -30.09 43.41
CA VAL A 57 3.10 -29.25 43.08
C VAL A 57 3.40 -29.32 41.57
N ALA A 58 3.39 -30.50 40.98
CA ALA A 58 3.62 -30.68 39.55
C ALA A 58 2.53 -30.00 38.70
N GLY A 59 1.25 -30.15 39.08
CA GLY A 59 0.13 -29.52 38.37
C GLY A 59 0.20 -27.99 38.41
N VAL A 60 0.46 -27.42 39.59
CA VAL A 60 0.60 -25.96 39.76
C VAL A 60 1.83 -25.45 39.01
N GLY A 61 2.96 -26.14 39.11
CA GLY A 61 4.17 -25.82 38.35
C GLY A 61 3.92 -25.81 36.84
N GLY A 62 3.19 -26.81 36.34
CA GLY A 62 2.79 -26.89 34.93
C GLY A 62 1.90 -25.73 34.47
N VAL A 63 0.89 -25.35 35.26
CA VAL A 63 0.01 -24.21 34.94
C VAL A 63 0.79 -22.89 34.94
N VAL A 64 1.65 -22.66 35.94
CA VAL A 64 2.50 -21.46 36.00
C VAL A 64 3.43 -21.41 34.79
N ALA A 65 4.08 -22.51 34.44
CA ALA A 65 4.96 -22.59 33.28
C ALA A 65 4.19 -22.28 31.98
N LEU A 66 2.98 -22.82 31.81
CA LEU A 66 2.12 -22.57 30.65
C LEU A 66 1.75 -21.09 30.53
N VAL A 67 1.30 -20.46 31.62
CA VAL A 67 0.91 -19.05 31.64
C VAL A 67 2.11 -18.14 31.31
N VAL A 68 3.28 -18.42 31.89
CA VAL A 68 4.50 -17.66 31.60
C VAL A 68 4.92 -17.82 30.14
N ALA A 69 4.90 -19.05 29.61
CA ALA A 69 5.24 -19.32 28.22
C ALA A 69 4.30 -18.58 27.25
N TYR A 70 2.98 -18.69 27.46
CA TYR A 70 1.97 -18.01 26.64
C TYR A 70 2.11 -16.48 26.68
N ARG A 71 2.34 -15.91 27.87
CA ARG A 71 2.53 -14.46 28.01
C ARG A 71 3.82 -13.99 27.37
N LYS A 72 4.92 -14.71 27.56
CA LYS A 72 6.21 -14.42 26.92
C LYS A 72 6.09 -14.45 25.40
N GLN A 73 5.38 -15.44 24.87
CA GLN A 73 5.07 -15.53 23.44
C GLN A 73 4.32 -14.30 22.94
N ARG A 74 3.21 -13.90 23.61
CA ARG A 74 2.44 -12.70 23.23
C ARG A 74 3.25 -11.40 23.26
N ILE A 75 4.13 -11.25 24.23
CA ILE A 75 5.03 -10.07 24.31
C ILE A 75 5.99 -10.07 23.13
N ASN A 76 6.62 -11.22 22.83
CA ASN A 76 7.56 -11.35 21.73
C ASN A 76 6.89 -11.10 20.38
N GLU A 77 5.71 -11.69 20.12
CA GLU A 77 4.93 -11.43 18.89
C GLU A 77 4.60 -9.94 18.75
N SER A 78 4.20 -9.27 19.85
CA SER A 78 3.92 -7.82 19.82
C SER A 78 5.19 -6.98 19.62
N ALA A 79 6.34 -7.46 20.08
CA ALA A 79 7.62 -6.78 19.94
C ALA A 79 8.13 -6.90 18.50
N GLU A 80 8.07 -8.09 17.92
CA GLU A 80 8.42 -8.37 16.53
C GLU A 80 7.58 -7.54 15.56
N LYS A 81 6.25 -7.46 15.77
CA LYS A 81 5.38 -6.57 14.97
C LYS A 81 5.77 -5.10 15.08
N ARG A 82 6.12 -4.63 16.29
CA ARG A 82 6.57 -3.25 16.51
C ARG A 82 7.90 -2.98 15.85
N GLU A 83 8.82 -3.92 15.90
CA GLU A 83 10.13 -3.83 15.27
C GLU A 83 10.01 -3.84 13.75
N HIS A 84 9.20 -4.73 13.18
CA HIS A 84 8.91 -4.75 11.75
C HIS A 84 8.32 -3.42 11.28
N ALA A 85 7.29 -2.92 11.97
CA ALA A 85 6.72 -1.61 11.67
C ALA A 85 7.75 -0.47 11.80
N LYS A 86 8.64 -0.54 12.80
CA LYS A 86 9.70 0.47 12.98
C LYS A 86 10.67 0.47 11.80
N VAL A 87 11.13 -0.71 11.36
CA VAL A 87 12.05 -0.84 10.21
C VAL A 87 11.42 -0.26 8.94
N LEU A 88 10.15 -0.58 8.67
CA LEU A 88 9.45 -0.04 7.50
C LEU A 88 9.28 1.49 7.57
N ASN A 89 8.96 2.03 8.74
CA ASN A 89 8.89 3.48 8.95
C ASN A 89 10.26 4.17 8.77
N GLU A 90 11.35 3.55 9.22
CA GLU A 90 12.71 4.10 9.04
C GLU A 90 13.14 4.09 7.56
N ARG A 91 12.80 3.02 6.82
CA ARG A 91 12.98 2.95 5.36
C ARG A 91 12.15 4.00 4.65
N PHE A 92 10.88 4.18 5.03
CA PHE A 92 10.00 5.22 4.48
C PHE A 92 10.60 6.62 4.65
N ALA A 93 11.04 6.96 5.86
CA ALA A 93 11.64 8.27 6.14
C ALA A 93 12.93 8.50 5.33
N THR A 94 13.73 7.44 5.17
CA THR A 94 14.95 7.49 4.36
C THR A 94 14.63 7.71 2.88
N ALA A 95 13.66 6.97 2.32
CA ALA A 95 13.21 7.12 0.94
C ALA A 95 12.65 8.54 0.69
N CYS A 96 11.83 9.07 1.61
CA CYS A 96 11.34 10.46 1.54
C CYS A 96 12.50 11.47 1.52
N THR A 97 13.51 11.28 2.36
CA THR A 97 14.70 12.15 2.39
C THR A 97 15.48 12.09 1.08
N GLN A 98 15.62 10.90 0.49
CA GLN A 98 16.30 10.72 -0.79
C GLN A 98 15.52 11.33 -1.96
N ILE A 99 14.19 11.17 -2.00
CA ILE A 99 13.31 11.80 -3.00
C ILE A 99 13.41 13.32 -2.96
N GLY A 100 13.52 13.92 -1.77
CA GLY A 100 13.65 15.37 -1.60
C GLY A 100 15.05 15.94 -1.82
N HIS A 101 16.00 15.15 -2.33
CA HIS A 101 17.41 15.56 -2.42
C HIS A 101 17.72 16.37 -3.69
N ASP A 102 18.67 17.33 -3.62
CA ASP A 102 19.01 18.22 -4.73
C ASP A 102 19.61 17.49 -5.95
N LYS A 103 20.31 16.37 -5.71
CA LYS A 103 20.90 15.53 -6.77
C LYS A 103 19.86 14.55 -7.36
N PRO A 104 19.60 14.59 -8.67
CA PRO A 104 18.62 13.70 -9.32
C PRO A 104 18.91 12.22 -9.11
N THR A 105 20.19 11.81 -9.13
CA THR A 105 20.58 10.41 -8.89
C THR A 105 20.17 9.89 -7.51
N VAL A 106 20.15 10.77 -6.49
CA VAL A 106 19.67 10.42 -5.15
C VAL A 106 18.14 10.38 -5.13
N ARG A 107 17.46 11.26 -5.88
CA ARG A 107 15.99 11.19 -6.04
C ARG A 107 15.54 9.91 -6.73
N LEU A 108 16.28 9.47 -7.75
CA LEU A 108 16.07 8.17 -8.40
C LEU A 108 16.25 7.01 -7.41
N ALA A 109 17.31 7.02 -6.60
CA ALA A 109 17.46 5.99 -5.55
C ALA A 109 16.27 6.00 -4.58
N GLY A 110 15.83 7.19 -4.17
CA GLY A 110 14.69 7.37 -3.28
C GLY A 110 13.36 6.88 -3.87
N LEU A 111 13.08 7.15 -5.15
CA LEU A 111 11.84 6.68 -5.80
C LEU A 111 11.80 5.16 -5.88
N TYR A 112 12.91 4.50 -6.24
CA TYR A 112 12.96 3.03 -6.31
C TYR A 112 12.88 2.40 -4.93
N ALA A 113 13.49 3.02 -3.91
CA ALA A 113 13.32 2.61 -2.53
C ALA A 113 11.86 2.76 -2.06
N MET A 114 11.18 3.84 -2.45
CA MET A 114 9.76 4.06 -2.14
C MET A 114 8.86 3.05 -2.84
N ALA A 115 9.14 2.73 -4.11
CA ALA A 115 8.40 1.71 -4.87
C ALA A 115 8.57 0.31 -4.24
N SER A 116 9.81 -0.08 -3.94
CA SER A 116 10.09 -1.34 -3.24
C SER A 116 9.41 -1.41 -1.87
N LEU A 117 9.35 -0.29 -1.14
CA LEU A 117 8.63 -0.23 0.12
C LEU A 117 7.11 -0.36 -0.07
N ALA A 118 6.55 0.25 -1.12
CA ALA A 118 5.14 0.10 -1.47
C ALA A 118 4.79 -1.35 -1.80
N ASP A 119 5.71 -2.09 -2.45
CA ASP A 119 5.52 -3.51 -2.73
C ASP A 119 5.45 -4.35 -1.44
N GLU A 120 6.38 -4.12 -0.51
CA GLU A 120 6.48 -4.86 0.75
C GLU A 120 5.39 -4.48 1.77
N TRP A 121 5.03 -3.19 1.86
CA TRP A 121 4.22 -2.64 2.95
C TRP A 121 2.76 -2.42 2.55
N THR A 122 1.99 -3.51 2.42
CA THR A 122 0.59 -3.48 1.96
C THR A 122 -0.30 -2.47 2.70
N GLU A 123 -0.14 -2.32 4.02
CA GLU A 123 -0.96 -1.44 4.85
C GLU A 123 -0.67 0.06 4.64
N GLN A 124 0.46 0.42 4.05
CA GLN A 124 0.85 1.80 3.74
C GLN A 124 1.25 1.99 2.27
N ARG A 125 0.88 1.03 1.41
CA ARG A 125 1.13 1.11 -0.03
C ARG A 125 0.55 2.40 -0.62
N GLN A 126 -0.69 2.75 -0.25
CA GLN A 126 -1.32 4.01 -0.65
C GLN A 126 -0.46 5.23 -0.26
N THR A 127 0.06 5.28 0.97
CA THR A 127 0.92 6.38 1.43
C THR A 127 2.21 6.49 0.60
N CYS A 128 2.80 5.36 0.21
CA CYS A 128 3.99 5.35 -0.64
C CYS A 128 3.67 5.85 -2.07
N ILE A 129 2.54 5.40 -2.63
CA ILE A 129 2.02 5.88 -3.92
C ILE A 129 1.74 7.39 -3.86
N ASP A 130 1.16 7.88 -2.77
CA ASP A 130 0.83 9.29 -2.58
C ASP A 130 2.07 10.18 -2.58
N VAL A 131 3.20 9.71 -2.04
CA VAL A 131 4.47 10.45 -2.08
C VAL A 131 5.00 10.53 -3.52
N LEU A 132 4.97 9.43 -4.27
CA LEU A 132 5.37 9.41 -5.68
C LEU A 132 4.48 10.33 -6.53
N CYS A 133 3.17 10.27 -6.32
CA CYS A 133 2.21 11.16 -6.98
C CYS A 133 2.41 12.62 -6.57
N ALA A 134 2.67 12.90 -5.29
CA ALA A 134 2.95 14.25 -4.80
C ALA A 134 4.20 14.85 -5.46
N TYR A 135 5.25 14.04 -5.69
CA TYR A 135 6.43 14.47 -6.42
C TYR A 135 6.08 14.91 -7.84
N LEU A 136 5.29 14.11 -8.57
CA LEU A 136 4.83 14.46 -9.94
C LEU A 136 3.98 15.74 -9.98
N ARG A 137 3.33 16.11 -8.87
CA ARG A 137 2.56 17.35 -8.74
C ARG A 137 3.40 18.58 -8.39
N LEU A 138 4.70 18.45 -8.09
CA LEU A 138 5.56 19.60 -7.88
C LEU A 138 5.66 20.42 -9.18
N PRO A 139 5.63 21.78 -9.12
CA PRO A 139 5.72 22.62 -10.30
C PRO A 139 6.97 22.31 -11.12
N TYR A 140 6.77 22.11 -12.42
CA TYR A 140 7.85 21.78 -13.36
C TYR A 140 7.37 22.09 -14.77
N GLU A 141 8.21 22.74 -15.57
CA GLU A 141 7.95 23.00 -16.98
C GLU A 141 9.13 22.41 -17.78
N PRO A 142 8.92 21.27 -18.47
CA PRO A 142 9.99 20.61 -19.22
C PRO A 142 10.39 21.39 -20.46
N SER A 143 11.65 21.30 -20.87
CA SER A 143 12.01 21.68 -22.24
C SER A 143 11.32 20.75 -23.25
N LEU A 144 10.80 21.32 -24.34
CA LEU A 144 10.14 20.59 -25.43
C LEU A 144 10.96 20.61 -26.73
N ASP A 145 12.19 21.12 -26.68
CA ASP A 145 13.00 21.40 -27.87
C ASP A 145 13.54 20.14 -28.55
N SER A 146 13.64 19.02 -27.82
CA SER A 146 14.16 17.74 -28.32
C SER A 146 13.43 16.57 -27.69
N GLU A 147 12.95 15.59 -28.46
CA GLU A 147 12.36 14.37 -27.91
C GLU A 147 13.36 13.53 -27.09
N TRP A 148 14.64 13.57 -27.48
CA TRP A 148 15.69 12.69 -26.94
C TRP A 148 16.55 13.33 -25.85
N ASP A 149 16.58 14.65 -25.80
CA ASP A 149 17.37 15.41 -24.84
C ASP A 149 16.41 16.12 -23.89
N HIS A 150 16.37 15.64 -22.66
CA HIS A 150 15.55 16.21 -21.61
C HIS A 150 16.36 16.36 -20.33
N ASP A 151 15.95 17.32 -19.50
CA ASP A 151 16.68 17.63 -18.28
C ASP A 151 16.53 16.53 -17.22
N GLU A 152 17.41 16.62 -16.22
CA GLU A 152 17.50 15.61 -15.16
C GLU A 152 16.20 15.45 -14.35
N GLU A 153 15.34 16.47 -14.29
CA GLU A 153 14.06 16.41 -13.61
C GLU A 153 13.00 15.69 -14.45
N THR A 154 13.04 15.81 -15.79
CA THR A 154 12.25 14.95 -16.68
C THR A 154 12.58 13.47 -16.42
N GLU A 155 13.86 13.10 -16.32
CA GLU A 155 14.25 11.69 -16.07
C GLU A 155 13.63 11.11 -14.78
N VAL A 156 13.66 11.88 -13.69
CA VAL A 156 13.05 11.46 -12.42
C VAL A 156 11.55 11.25 -12.59
N ARG A 157 10.86 12.18 -13.26
CA ARG A 157 9.40 12.13 -13.43
C ARG A 157 8.95 11.03 -14.39
N LEU A 158 9.71 10.77 -15.45
CA LEU A 158 9.50 9.63 -16.34
C LEU A 158 9.70 8.32 -15.58
N SER A 159 10.73 8.23 -14.73
CA SER A 159 10.97 7.05 -13.89
C SER A 159 9.82 6.79 -12.92
N ILE A 160 9.30 7.82 -12.25
CA ILE A 160 8.12 7.68 -11.37
C ILE A 160 6.90 7.23 -12.17
N THR A 161 6.63 7.87 -13.31
CA THR A 161 5.48 7.51 -14.16
C THR A 161 5.57 6.06 -14.65
N SER A 162 6.76 5.64 -15.08
CA SER A 162 7.06 4.26 -15.51
C SER A 162 6.84 3.24 -14.39
N VAL A 163 7.28 3.56 -13.16
CA VAL A 163 7.02 2.71 -11.98
C VAL A 163 5.52 2.61 -11.74
N LEU A 164 4.79 3.72 -11.71
CA LEU A 164 3.34 3.71 -11.47
C LEU A 164 2.60 2.88 -12.53
N THR A 165 2.94 3.06 -13.80
CA THR A 165 2.26 2.37 -14.90
C THR A 165 2.58 0.89 -14.94
N ALA A 166 3.84 0.50 -14.67
CA ALA A 166 4.25 -0.90 -14.58
C ALA A 166 3.44 -1.67 -13.52
N HIS A 167 3.18 -1.08 -12.35
CA HIS A 167 2.42 -1.74 -11.28
C HIS A 167 0.90 -1.79 -11.52
N LEU A 168 0.41 -1.07 -12.53
CA LEU A 168 -0.99 -1.10 -12.94
C LEU A 168 -1.28 -2.09 -14.07
N ARG A 169 -0.27 -2.67 -14.71
CA ARG A 169 -0.45 -3.69 -15.76
C ARG A 169 -0.86 -5.05 -15.18
N ASP A 170 -1.51 -5.88 -15.99
CA ASP A 170 -2.00 -7.22 -15.57
C ASP A 170 -0.87 -8.21 -15.24
N ASP A 171 0.32 -8.00 -15.81
CA ASP A 171 1.51 -8.84 -15.63
C ASP A 171 2.46 -8.31 -14.55
N ALA A 172 2.06 -7.29 -13.79
CA ALA A 172 2.85 -6.73 -12.71
C ALA A 172 3.14 -7.80 -11.63
N PRO A 173 4.42 -8.02 -11.23
CA PRO A 173 4.76 -8.96 -10.17
C PRO A 173 4.07 -8.64 -8.84
N THR A 174 3.96 -7.35 -8.53
CA THR A 174 3.17 -6.82 -7.42
C THR A 174 2.18 -5.81 -8.00
N SER A 175 0.88 -6.10 -7.87
CA SER A 175 -0.15 -5.21 -8.40
C SER A 175 -0.43 -4.05 -7.44
N TRP A 176 -0.50 -2.83 -7.97
CA TRP A 176 -1.03 -1.64 -7.28
C TRP A 176 -2.44 -1.27 -7.78
N GLN A 177 -3.07 -2.15 -8.57
CA GLN A 177 -4.44 -1.93 -9.04
C GLN A 177 -5.41 -1.80 -7.86
N GLY A 178 -6.43 -0.95 -8.01
CA GLY A 178 -7.42 -0.68 -6.96
C GLY A 178 -7.03 0.39 -5.95
N HIS A 179 -5.82 0.96 -6.06
CA HIS A 179 -5.36 2.10 -5.24
C HIS A 179 -5.68 3.43 -5.94
N ASP A 180 -5.58 4.53 -5.21
CA ASP A 180 -5.79 5.88 -5.72
C ASP A 180 -4.49 6.51 -6.21
N PHE A 181 -4.55 7.22 -7.34
CA PHE A 181 -3.42 7.87 -7.99
C PHE A 181 -3.79 9.33 -8.30
N HIS A 182 -3.32 10.24 -7.46
CA HIS A 182 -3.67 11.66 -7.54
C HIS A 182 -2.57 12.48 -8.22
N LEU A 183 -2.74 12.67 -9.53
CA LEU A 183 -1.86 13.42 -10.42
C LEU A 183 -2.46 14.78 -10.83
N THR A 184 -3.37 15.31 -10.01
CA THR A 184 -3.99 16.62 -10.23
C THR A 184 -2.94 17.72 -10.42
N ARG A 185 -3.01 18.47 -11.52
CA ARG A 185 -2.04 19.52 -11.91
C ARG A 185 -0.62 19.03 -12.23
N ALA A 186 -0.40 17.72 -12.40
CA ALA A 186 0.89 17.23 -12.85
C ALA A 186 1.20 17.68 -14.29
N VAL A 187 2.48 17.92 -14.60
CA VAL A 187 2.97 18.17 -15.96
C VAL A 187 3.69 16.91 -16.45
N LEU A 188 3.14 16.27 -17.48
CA LEU A 188 3.57 14.94 -17.95
C LEU A 188 4.00 15.00 -19.43
N ARG A 189 5.31 15.05 -19.69
CA ARG A 189 5.92 15.25 -21.02
C ARG A 189 5.79 14.06 -21.97
N ALA A 190 5.87 12.83 -21.46
CA ALA A 190 5.74 11.59 -22.24
C ALA A 190 4.95 10.57 -21.41
N ALA A 191 3.64 10.82 -21.31
CA ALA A 191 2.73 10.01 -20.51
C ALA A 191 2.39 8.69 -21.23
N ASP A 192 3.11 7.63 -20.89
CA ASP A 192 2.80 6.27 -21.32
C ASP A 192 2.03 5.51 -20.23
N PHE A 193 0.71 5.42 -20.42
CA PHE A 193 -0.23 4.62 -19.64
C PHE A 193 -0.72 3.41 -20.44
N ALA A 194 0.04 2.94 -21.43
CA ALA A 194 -0.33 1.78 -22.21
C ALA A 194 -0.38 0.51 -21.34
N GLY A 195 -1.44 -0.27 -21.56
CA GLY A 195 -1.69 -1.56 -20.93
C GLY A 195 -2.09 -1.52 -19.45
N ILE A 196 -2.26 -0.34 -18.84
CA ILE A 196 -2.71 -0.26 -17.44
C ILE A 196 -4.13 -0.84 -17.30
N HIS A 197 -4.43 -1.36 -16.11
CA HIS A 197 -5.76 -1.87 -15.79
C HIS A 197 -6.29 -1.21 -14.52
N VAL A 198 -7.35 -0.43 -14.68
CA VAL A 198 -8.11 0.18 -13.58
C VAL A 198 -9.26 -0.75 -13.21
N THR A 199 -9.06 -1.51 -12.14
CA THR A 199 -10.05 -2.44 -11.56
C THR A 199 -10.90 -1.80 -10.45
N GLY A 200 -10.41 -0.69 -9.89
CA GLY A 200 -10.95 0.03 -8.74
C GLY A 200 -10.08 1.25 -8.43
N GLY A 201 -10.41 2.00 -7.38
CA GLY A 201 -9.71 3.25 -7.04
C GLY A 201 -9.88 4.33 -8.12
N ASN A 202 -9.14 5.42 -7.97
CA ASN A 202 -9.22 6.57 -8.85
C ASN A 202 -7.86 6.90 -9.48
N LEU A 203 -7.80 7.01 -10.80
CA LEU A 203 -6.69 7.65 -11.52
C LEU A 203 -7.10 9.08 -11.88
N VAL A 204 -6.63 10.05 -11.09
CA VAL A 204 -7.03 11.46 -11.20
C VAL A 204 -5.93 12.27 -11.89
N LEU A 205 -6.16 12.65 -13.13
CA LEU A 205 -5.34 13.51 -13.97
C LEU A 205 -6.01 14.88 -14.19
N SER A 206 -6.93 15.28 -13.32
CA SER A 206 -7.63 16.56 -13.42
C SER A 206 -6.65 17.73 -13.41
N LEU A 207 -6.86 18.71 -14.29
CA LEU A 207 -5.99 19.88 -14.48
C LEU A 207 -4.54 19.52 -14.84
N ALA A 208 -4.23 18.26 -15.19
CA ALA A 208 -2.91 17.87 -15.64
C ALA A 208 -2.61 18.49 -17.02
N ARG A 209 -1.34 18.79 -17.27
CA ARG A 209 -0.86 19.31 -18.54
C ARG A 209 -0.01 18.25 -19.23
N PHE A 210 -0.33 17.97 -20.49
CA PHE A 210 0.46 17.15 -21.39
C PHE A 210 1.03 18.09 -22.46
N PRO A 211 2.24 18.64 -22.23
CA PRO A 211 2.75 19.79 -22.97
C PRO A 211 3.19 19.48 -24.41
N GLY A 212 3.26 18.20 -24.79
CA GLY A 212 3.58 17.78 -26.15
C GLY A 212 3.84 16.28 -26.23
N GLY A 213 4.27 15.82 -27.41
CA GLY A 213 4.67 14.43 -27.65
C GLY A 213 3.50 13.46 -27.82
N TRP A 214 3.71 12.22 -27.40
CA TRP A 214 2.73 11.15 -27.48
C TRP A 214 2.20 10.82 -26.08
N VAL A 215 0.88 10.77 -25.95
CA VAL A 215 0.19 10.33 -24.73
C VAL A 215 -0.57 9.06 -25.06
N SER A 216 -0.14 7.95 -24.49
CA SER A 216 -0.69 6.63 -24.80
C SER A 216 -1.50 6.08 -23.65
N PHE A 217 -2.70 5.63 -23.97
CA PHE A 217 -3.56 4.77 -23.16
C PHE A 217 -3.89 3.49 -23.96
N ASP A 218 -3.01 3.10 -24.87
CA ASP A 218 -3.24 1.96 -25.75
C ASP A 218 -3.35 0.67 -24.93
N GLY A 219 -4.36 -0.14 -25.23
CA GLY A 219 -4.66 -1.37 -24.50
C GLY A 219 -5.09 -1.15 -23.05
N MET A 220 -5.29 0.10 -22.59
CA MET A 220 -5.79 0.39 -21.25
C MET A 220 -7.12 -0.33 -21.01
N LYS A 221 -7.28 -0.90 -19.83
CA LYS A 221 -8.52 -1.56 -19.40
C LYS A 221 -9.14 -0.78 -18.24
N VAL A 222 -10.44 -0.51 -18.33
CA VAL A 222 -11.24 0.04 -17.24
C VAL A 222 -12.40 -0.94 -17.02
N SER A 223 -12.28 -1.74 -15.98
CA SER A 223 -13.29 -2.73 -15.56
C SER A 223 -13.99 -2.32 -14.27
N GLY A 224 -13.42 -1.35 -13.55
CA GLY A 224 -13.98 -0.68 -12.38
C GLY A 224 -13.27 0.64 -12.11
N GLY A 225 -13.52 1.23 -10.93
CA GLY A 225 -12.89 2.50 -10.55
C GLY A 225 -13.24 3.66 -11.47
N GLU A 226 -12.43 4.71 -11.42
CA GLU A 226 -12.62 5.91 -12.24
C GLU A 226 -11.30 6.49 -12.78
N VAL A 227 -11.35 7.05 -13.98
CA VAL A 227 -10.27 7.83 -14.59
C VAL A 227 -10.78 9.24 -14.91
N TRP A 228 -10.15 10.25 -14.32
CA TRP A 228 -10.62 11.64 -14.39
C TRP A 228 -9.61 12.53 -15.07
N PHE A 229 -9.99 13.12 -16.20
CA PHE A 229 -9.21 14.12 -16.95
C PHE A 229 -9.79 15.52 -16.81
N GLY A 230 -10.61 15.78 -15.79
CA GLY A 230 -11.36 17.02 -15.66
C GLY A 230 -10.48 18.27 -15.76
N GLY A 231 -10.69 19.13 -16.77
CA GLY A 231 -9.89 20.32 -17.03
C GLY A 231 -8.43 20.06 -17.44
N ALA A 232 -8.05 18.83 -17.80
CA ALA A 232 -6.71 18.53 -18.28
C ALA A 232 -6.49 19.12 -19.68
N THR A 233 -5.26 19.54 -19.99
CA THR A 233 -4.91 20.12 -21.28
C THR A 233 -3.92 19.24 -22.04
N PHE A 234 -4.29 18.82 -23.23
CA PHE A 234 -3.45 18.07 -24.16
C PHE A 234 -2.97 19.02 -25.27
N SER A 235 -1.78 19.59 -25.09
CA SER A 235 -1.23 20.62 -25.98
C SER A 235 -0.37 19.96 -27.07
N GLY A 236 -0.86 19.88 -28.31
CA GLY A 236 -0.11 19.32 -29.43
C GLY A 236 0.19 17.81 -29.32
N ALA A 237 -0.34 17.14 -28.30
CA ALA A 237 -0.11 15.74 -28.06
C ALA A 237 -1.02 14.86 -28.91
N ARG A 238 -0.46 13.86 -29.59
CA ARG A 238 -1.27 12.75 -30.12
C ARG A 238 -1.72 11.90 -28.93
N VAL A 239 -3.03 11.77 -28.73
CA VAL A 239 -3.62 10.99 -27.64
C VAL A 239 -4.25 9.72 -28.20
N THR A 240 -3.75 8.56 -27.79
CA THR A 240 -4.24 7.27 -28.30
C THR A 240 -4.83 6.40 -27.19
N PHE A 241 -5.94 5.76 -27.51
CA PHE A 241 -6.64 4.75 -26.70
C PHE A 241 -6.81 3.47 -27.53
N HIS A 242 -5.81 3.13 -28.35
CA HIS A 242 -5.95 2.06 -29.32
C HIS A 242 -6.14 0.72 -28.62
N GLY A 243 -7.18 -0.03 -28.96
CA GLY A 243 -7.47 -1.32 -28.31
C GLY A 243 -7.87 -1.21 -26.83
N ALA A 244 -8.14 0.00 -26.32
CA ALA A 244 -8.60 0.18 -24.94
C ALA A 244 -9.94 -0.52 -24.70
N GLN A 245 -10.21 -0.96 -23.47
CA GLN A 245 -11.39 -1.74 -23.12
C GLN A 245 -12.12 -1.10 -21.94
N PHE A 246 -13.35 -0.65 -22.19
CA PHE A 246 -14.23 -0.02 -21.21
C PHE A 246 -15.39 -0.98 -20.89
N THR A 247 -15.13 -1.94 -20.00
CA THR A 247 -16.09 -2.99 -19.62
C THR A 247 -16.83 -2.64 -18.32
N GLY A 248 -16.35 -1.64 -17.57
CA GLY A 248 -16.97 -1.08 -16.38
C GLY A 248 -16.34 0.27 -16.02
N GLY A 249 -16.56 0.74 -14.79
CA GLY A 249 -15.98 2.01 -14.32
C GLY A 249 -16.43 3.24 -15.12
N ARG A 250 -15.73 4.36 -14.91
CA ARG A 250 -16.01 5.65 -15.58
C ARG A 250 -14.73 6.33 -16.03
N VAL A 251 -14.73 6.86 -17.25
CA VAL A 251 -13.68 7.72 -17.79
C VAL A 251 -14.29 9.06 -18.16
N LYS A 252 -13.83 10.14 -17.55
CA LYS A 252 -14.45 11.47 -17.69
C LYS A 252 -13.47 12.52 -18.19
N PHE A 253 -13.90 13.30 -19.17
CA PHE A 253 -13.14 14.37 -19.80
C PHE A 253 -13.79 15.74 -19.61
N GLU A 254 -14.51 15.95 -18.51
CA GLU A 254 -15.21 17.21 -18.20
C GLU A 254 -14.29 18.43 -18.30
N GLY A 255 -14.55 19.33 -19.25
CA GLY A 255 -13.72 20.52 -19.49
C GLY A 255 -12.28 20.22 -19.95
N ALA A 256 -11.95 18.97 -20.30
CA ALA A 256 -10.64 18.63 -20.84
C ALA A 256 -10.45 19.25 -22.22
N GLU A 257 -9.28 19.78 -22.50
CA GLU A 257 -8.97 20.46 -23.77
C GLU A 257 -8.02 19.62 -24.63
N PHE A 258 -8.48 19.26 -25.83
CA PHE A 258 -7.68 18.59 -26.85
C PHE A 258 -7.27 19.61 -27.91
N ASN A 259 -6.14 20.27 -27.66
CA ASN A 259 -5.65 21.39 -28.44
C ASN A 259 -4.69 20.90 -29.52
N SER A 260 -5.20 20.70 -30.74
CA SER A 260 -4.45 20.44 -32.00
C SER A 260 -3.90 19.03 -32.24
N GLY A 261 -4.11 18.09 -31.32
CA GLY A 261 -3.67 16.70 -31.45
C GLY A 261 -4.77 15.74 -31.93
N GLU A 262 -4.39 14.70 -32.66
CA GLU A 262 -5.28 13.58 -32.97
C GLU A 262 -5.66 12.85 -31.68
N VAL A 263 -6.96 12.65 -31.46
CA VAL A 263 -7.49 11.76 -30.40
C VAL A 263 -8.05 10.52 -31.09
N SER A 264 -7.49 9.35 -30.81
CA SER A 264 -7.87 8.12 -31.51
C SER A 264 -8.21 6.97 -30.58
N PHE A 265 -9.40 6.39 -30.78
CA PHE A 265 -9.95 5.23 -30.08
C PHE A 265 -10.06 4.00 -31.00
N ARG A 266 -9.23 3.90 -32.05
CA ARG A 266 -9.21 2.74 -32.95
C ARG A 266 -9.07 1.42 -32.19
N GLY A 267 -9.90 0.44 -32.51
CA GLY A 267 -9.96 -0.85 -31.84
C GLY A 267 -10.49 -0.82 -30.41
N ALA A 268 -10.88 0.35 -29.87
CA ALA A 268 -11.39 0.44 -28.52
C ALA A 268 -12.76 -0.24 -28.39
N LYS A 269 -12.99 -0.93 -27.27
CA LYS A 269 -14.21 -1.70 -26.99
C LYS A 269 -15.00 -1.03 -25.87
N PHE A 270 -16.28 -0.76 -26.13
CA PHE A 270 -17.22 -0.18 -25.17
C PHE A 270 -18.27 -1.23 -24.84
N ALA A 271 -18.22 -1.76 -23.62
CA ALA A 271 -19.00 -2.95 -23.24
C ALA A 271 -19.46 -2.91 -21.77
N GLY A 272 -19.88 -1.74 -21.29
CA GLY A 272 -20.48 -1.57 -19.96
C GLY A 272 -19.89 -0.42 -19.12
N GLY A 273 -18.70 0.07 -19.46
CA GLY A 273 -18.12 1.26 -18.86
C GLY A 273 -18.67 2.55 -19.47
N GLU A 274 -18.64 3.64 -18.69
CA GLU A 274 -18.96 4.98 -19.20
C GLU A 274 -17.67 5.68 -19.67
N VAL A 275 -17.72 6.27 -20.87
CA VAL A 275 -16.69 7.18 -21.37
C VAL A 275 -17.37 8.48 -21.76
N ASP A 276 -17.16 9.53 -20.98
CA ASP A 276 -17.85 10.81 -21.12
C ASP A 276 -16.94 11.90 -21.67
N LEU A 277 -17.13 12.23 -22.95
CA LEU A 277 -16.50 13.36 -23.63
C LEU A 277 -17.49 14.52 -23.86
N SER A 278 -18.72 14.47 -23.33
CA SER A 278 -19.76 15.45 -23.67
C SER A 278 -19.42 16.90 -23.31
N GLU A 279 -18.56 17.09 -22.31
CA GLU A 279 -18.05 18.41 -21.88
C GLU A 279 -16.58 18.64 -22.25
N ALA A 280 -16.00 17.80 -23.12
CA ALA A 280 -14.63 17.99 -23.59
C ALA A 280 -14.58 19.07 -24.69
N VAL A 281 -13.56 19.92 -24.64
CA VAL A 281 -13.28 20.91 -25.69
C VAL A 281 -12.40 20.25 -26.75
N ILE A 282 -13.01 19.90 -27.87
CA ILE A 282 -12.37 19.13 -28.93
C ILE A 282 -12.24 19.97 -30.21
N THR A 283 -11.00 20.19 -30.64
CA THR A 283 -10.71 20.92 -31.89
C THR A 283 -10.79 20.04 -33.13
N VAL A 284 -10.40 18.77 -33.01
CA VAL A 284 -10.45 17.75 -34.07
C VAL A 284 -11.25 16.56 -33.56
N ALA A 285 -12.32 16.19 -34.25
CA ALA A 285 -13.21 15.10 -33.84
C ALA A 285 -12.41 13.80 -33.58
N PRO A 286 -12.69 13.06 -32.48
CA PRO A 286 -11.94 11.86 -32.18
C PRO A 286 -12.25 10.76 -33.19
N VAL A 287 -11.25 9.93 -33.49
CA VAL A 287 -11.35 8.83 -34.44
C VAL A 287 -11.85 7.58 -33.71
N PHE A 288 -12.91 6.96 -34.25
CA PHE A 288 -13.43 5.68 -33.78
C PHE A 288 -13.62 4.71 -34.95
N ASP A 289 -13.66 3.42 -34.66
CA ASP A 289 -14.12 2.41 -35.60
C ASP A 289 -15.66 2.41 -35.72
N ASP A 290 -16.18 1.81 -36.78
CA ASP A 290 -17.62 1.61 -36.97
C ASP A 290 -18.21 0.67 -35.90
N GLY A 291 -19.52 0.83 -35.62
CA GLY A 291 -20.27 -0.03 -34.69
C GLY A 291 -20.81 0.67 -33.44
N GLU A 292 -21.57 -0.07 -32.63
CA GLU A 292 -22.17 0.45 -31.40
C GLU A 292 -21.11 0.72 -30.31
N LYS A 293 -21.31 1.80 -29.56
CA LYS A 293 -20.41 2.27 -28.51
C LYS A 293 -21.20 2.58 -27.24
N PRO A 294 -21.85 1.58 -26.61
CA PRO A 294 -22.69 1.82 -25.44
C PRO A 294 -21.86 2.44 -24.30
N GLY A 295 -22.42 3.46 -23.64
CA GLY A 295 -21.75 4.19 -22.55
C GLY A 295 -20.81 5.30 -23.02
N LEU A 296 -20.54 5.45 -24.32
CA LEU A 296 -19.83 6.60 -24.88
C LEU A 296 -20.77 7.81 -25.01
N LYS A 297 -20.36 8.96 -24.48
CA LYS A 297 -21.00 10.26 -24.70
C LYS A 297 -20.02 11.19 -25.41
N LEU A 298 -20.49 11.87 -26.45
CA LEU A 298 -19.72 12.79 -27.29
C LEU A 298 -20.24 14.23 -27.12
N PRO A 299 -19.41 15.25 -27.43
CA PRO A 299 -19.85 16.66 -27.47
C PRO A 299 -21.03 16.92 -28.42
#